data_AF-A0A962Y187-F1
#
_entry.id   AF-A0A962Y187-F1
#
_cell.length_a   1.000
_cell.length_b   1.000
_cell.length_c   1.000
_cell.angle_alpha   90.00
_cell.angle_beta   90.00
_cell.angle_gamma   90.00
#
_symmetry.space_group_name_H-M   'P 1'
#
loop_
_entity.id
_entity.type
_entity.pdbx_description
1 polymer ?
#
loop_
_entity_poly.entity_id
_entity_poly.type
_entity_poly.pdbx_seq_one_letter_code
_entity_poly.pdbx_strand_id
1 'polypeptide(L)'
;MRLLLVVFAVSSLVTGCEVVSDIQAEMRAEEIARKYGEELPDDELGPYRGFTREEYFRHKCDSEAGEFIYKTVENVESVYQMRLRDPRDFIDRLRKGDIPEDPWGHADAFTRAPWRPFVSQYHFFETARCQPDRGDRWKRNVYAERPPSGDSPYWRYRLGEPDGRQYLNNRLDDLVSRPLIMEPIEQPQSRYGFTWRGVRDKYDRHFGVWGGEISVVDLDTDEVLAVTRGFFDSRYAICPKRGSCFIAPDFVAKVLKPKPFDPVPLDEHKGAN
;
A
#
# COMPACT_ATOMS: atom_id res chain seq x y z
N MET A 1 20.32 -14.71 45.06
CA MET A 1 19.22 -15.18 44.19
C MET A 1 18.17 -14.10 44.08
N ARG A 2 18.19 -13.29 43.01
CA ARG A 2 17.09 -12.38 42.65
C ARG A 2 16.60 -12.83 41.27
N LEU A 3 15.38 -13.35 41.23
CA LEU A 3 14.67 -13.66 39.99
C LEU A 3 14.42 -12.33 39.25
N LEU A 4 15.01 -12.16 38.07
CA LEU A 4 14.54 -11.15 37.11
C LEU A 4 13.33 -11.74 36.38
N LEU A 5 12.14 -11.19 36.64
CA LEU A 5 11.01 -11.34 35.73
C LEU A 5 11.32 -10.54 34.47
N VAL A 6 11.57 -11.24 33.36
CA VAL A 6 11.54 -10.65 32.02
C VAL A 6 10.08 -10.50 31.64
N VAL A 7 9.57 -9.28 31.73
CA VAL A 7 8.25 -8.92 31.18
C VAL A 7 8.41 -8.88 29.66
N PHE A 8 7.87 -9.87 28.96
CA PHE A 8 7.68 -9.80 27.52
C PHE A 8 6.72 -8.64 27.24
N ALA A 9 7.25 -7.54 26.70
CA ALA A 9 6.43 -6.52 26.08
C ALA A 9 5.80 -7.13 24.82
N VAL A 10 4.49 -7.36 24.88
CA VAL A 10 3.68 -7.72 23.72
C VAL A 10 3.79 -6.56 22.73
N SER A 11 4.50 -6.80 21.62
CA SER A 11 4.68 -5.86 20.52
C SER A 11 3.31 -5.54 19.92
N SER A 12 2.91 -4.28 20.07
CA SER A 12 1.74 -3.70 19.41
C SER A 12 2.03 -3.60 17.91
N LEU A 13 1.50 -4.54 17.13
CA LEU A 13 1.40 -4.43 15.68
C LEU A 13 0.52 -3.21 15.36
N VAL A 14 1.12 -2.05 15.12
CA VAL A 14 0.36 -0.84 14.71
C VAL A 14 -0.12 -1.05 13.28
N THR A 15 -1.34 -1.55 13.21
CA THR A 15 -2.10 -1.88 12.02
C THR A 15 -2.60 -0.61 11.33
N GLY A 16 -2.20 -0.38 10.08
CA GLY A 16 -2.92 0.55 9.18
C GLY A 16 -4.39 0.17 8.93
N CYS A 17 -4.84 -0.98 9.46
CA CYS A 17 -6.21 -1.48 9.44
C CYS A 17 -7.05 -1.07 10.67
N GLU A 18 -6.46 -0.59 11.78
CA GLU A 18 -7.24 -0.08 12.94
C GLU A 18 -8.06 1.16 12.57
N VAL A 19 -7.59 1.94 11.59
CA VAL A 19 -8.33 3.07 11.03
C VAL A 19 -9.61 2.60 10.33
N VAL A 20 -9.65 1.36 9.79
CA VAL A 20 -10.85 0.78 9.14
C VAL A 20 -11.92 0.45 10.18
N SER A 21 -11.55 0.02 11.40
CA SER A 21 -12.52 -0.16 12.49
C SER A 21 -13.10 1.16 12.99
N ASP A 22 -12.35 2.27 12.98
CA ASP A 22 -12.87 3.59 13.35
C ASP A 22 -13.91 4.13 12.34
N ILE A 23 -13.85 3.70 11.07
CA ILE A 23 -14.87 4.03 10.04
C ILE A 23 -16.22 3.37 10.37
N GLN A 24 -16.20 2.21 11.04
CA GLN A 24 -17.41 1.47 11.41
C GLN A 24 -18.34 2.30 12.31
N ALA A 25 -17.79 3.29 13.04
CA ALA A 25 -18.52 4.04 14.05
C ALA A 25 -19.32 5.25 13.51
N GLU A 26 -18.93 5.87 12.38
CA GLU A 26 -19.47 7.18 12.00
C GLU A 26 -20.37 7.21 10.74
N MET A 27 -20.29 6.22 9.84
CA MET A 27 -21.19 6.15 8.67
C MET A 27 -21.84 4.78 8.56
N ARG A 28 -23.18 4.73 8.65
CA ARG A 28 -23.92 3.46 8.51
C ARG A 28 -23.81 2.96 7.07
N ALA A 29 -23.52 1.67 6.93
CA ALA A 29 -23.42 0.95 5.66
C ALA A 29 -24.57 1.18 4.68
N GLU A 30 -25.79 1.29 5.22
CA GLU A 30 -27.01 1.56 4.48
C GLU A 30 -27.05 2.99 3.91
N GLU A 31 -26.48 3.96 4.63
CA GLU A 31 -26.42 5.35 4.20
C GLU A 31 -25.43 5.54 3.05
N ILE A 32 -24.27 4.86 3.09
CA ILE A 32 -23.30 4.86 1.98
C ILE A 32 -23.91 4.22 0.74
N ALA A 33 -24.53 3.05 0.88
CA ALA A 33 -25.17 2.39 -0.25
C ALA A 33 -26.33 3.22 -0.82
N ARG A 34 -27.16 3.85 0.01
CA ARG A 34 -28.26 4.71 -0.44
C ARG A 34 -27.75 6.01 -1.10
N LYS A 35 -26.66 6.59 -0.58
CA LYS A 35 -26.14 7.88 -1.06
C LYS A 35 -25.37 7.73 -2.36
N TYR A 36 -24.70 6.60 -2.58
CA TYR A 36 -23.77 6.42 -3.69
C TYR A 36 -24.01 5.17 -4.53
N GLY A 37 -25.02 4.38 -4.20
CA GLY A 37 -25.47 3.29 -5.04
C GLY A 37 -26.27 3.84 -6.21
N GLU A 38 -25.91 3.41 -7.41
CA GLU A 38 -26.75 3.61 -8.58
C GLU A 38 -27.89 2.59 -8.48
N GLU A 39 -29.10 3.04 -8.13
CA GLU A 39 -30.27 2.18 -8.11
C GLU A 39 -30.64 1.80 -9.54
N LEU A 40 -30.16 0.64 -9.97
CA LEU A 40 -30.60 0.00 -11.20
C LEU A 40 -32.01 -0.58 -11.05
N PRO A 41 -32.90 -0.41 -12.06
CA PRO A 41 -34.16 -1.13 -12.15
C PRO A 41 -33.99 -2.67 -12.15
N ASP A 42 -34.98 -3.39 -11.63
CA ASP A 42 -34.97 -4.86 -11.54
C ASP A 42 -34.75 -5.57 -12.90
N ASP A 43 -35.17 -4.96 -13.99
CA ASP A 43 -34.95 -5.43 -15.35
C ASP A 43 -33.53 -5.25 -15.86
N GLU A 44 -32.78 -4.28 -15.31
CA GLU A 44 -31.38 -4.05 -15.64
C GLU A 44 -30.41 -4.93 -14.83
N LEU A 45 -30.85 -5.48 -13.69
CA LEU A 45 -30.05 -6.36 -12.82
C LEU A 45 -29.67 -7.70 -13.46
N GLY A 46 -30.36 -8.12 -14.52
CA GLY A 46 -30.04 -9.31 -15.29
C GLY A 46 -29.88 -10.57 -14.40
N PRO A 47 -28.70 -11.24 -14.41
CA PRO A 47 -28.49 -12.47 -13.65
C PRO A 47 -28.46 -12.25 -12.12
N TYR A 48 -28.31 -11.00 -11.67
CA TYR A 48 -28.28 -10.64 -10.25
C TYR A 48 -29.64 -10.16 -9.74
N ARG A 49 -30.71 -10.30 -10.53
CA ARG A 49 -32.06 -9.99 -10.05
C ARG A 49 -32.39 -10.85 -8.82
N GLY A 50 -32.86 -10.18 -7.77
CA GLY A 50 -33.22 -10.83 -6.51
C GLY A 50 -32.02 -11.20 -5.64
N PHE A 51 -30.78 -10.89 -6.05
CA PHE A 51 -29.65 -10.96 -5.15
C PHE A 51 -29.81 -9.91 -4.05
N THR A 52 -29.42 -10.29 -2.85
CA THR A 52 -29.06 -9.35 -1.78
C THR A 52 -27.65 -8.79 -2.02
N ARG A 53 -27.32 -7.68 -1.35
CA ARG A 53 -25.93 -7.16 -1.31
C ARG A 53 -24.95 -8.25 -0.87
N GLU A 54 -25.31 -9.00 0.16
CA GLU A 54 -24.55 -10.11 0.73
C GLU A 54 -24.18 -11.16 -0.30
N GLU A 55 -25.16 -11.56 -1.11
CA GLU A 55 -25.02 -12.59 -2.14
C GLU A 55 -24.18 -12.08 -3.30
N TYR A 56 -24.41 -10.84 -3.73
CA TYR A 56 -23.61 -10.21 -4.77
C TYR A 56 -22.15 -10.02 -4.33
N PHE A 57 -21.91 -9.49 -3.14
CA PHE A 57 -20.57 -9.35 -2.60
C PHE A 57 -19.85 -10.70 -2.52
N ARG A 58 -20.52 -11.73 -1.99
CA ARG A 58 -19.98 -13.10 -1.92
C ARG A 58 -19.66 -13.64 -3.31
N HIS A 59 -20.54 -13.43 -4.28
CA HIS A 59 -20.30 -13.81 -5.66
C HIS A 59 -19.03 -13.17 -6.23
N LYS A 60 -18.82 -11.86 -6.03
CA LYS A 60 -17.59 -11.16 -6.44
C LYS A 60 -16.35 -11.73 -5.74
N CYS A 61 -16.46 -12.01 -4.45
CA CYS A 61 -15.37 -12.62 -3.68
C CYS A 61 -15.00 -14.01 -4.19
N ASP A 62 -15.99 -14.84 -4.53
CA ASP A 62 -15.77 -16.23 -4.93
C ASP A 62 -15.31 -16.36 -6.39
N SER A 63 -15.71 -15.42 -7.25
CA SER A 63 -15.45 -15.49 -8.70
C SER A 63 -14.27 -14.63 -9.17
N GLU A 64 -13.99 -13.52 -8.50
CA GLU A 64 -13.05 -12.51 -9.00
C GLU A 64 -11.95 -12.13 -8.01
N ALA A 65 -12.18 -12.26 -6.71
CA ALA A 65 -11.19 -11.84 -5.72
C ALA A 65 -10.07 -12.87 -5.58
N GLY A 66 -8.86 -12.40 -5.29
CA GLY A 66 -7.72 -13.26 -5.05
C GLY A 66 -6.44 -12.75 -5.68
N GLU A 67 -5.41 -13.58 -5.58
CA GLU A 67 -4.13 -13.37 -6.27
C GLU A 67 -4.01 -14.34 -7.43
N PHE A 68 -3.62 -13.78 -8.56
CA PHE A 68 -3.38 -14.48 -9.82
C PHE A 68 -1.91 -14.21 -10.18
N ILE A 69 -1.02 -15.12 -9.81
CA ILE A 69 0.42 -14.99 -10.08
C ILE A 69 0.74 -15.87 -11.28
N TYR A 70 1.03 -15.25 -12.42
CA TYR A 70 1.39 -15.95 -13.66
C TYR A 70 2.88 -16.26 -13.70
N LYS A 71 3.70 -15.34 -13.16
CA LYS A 71 5.16 -15.43 -13.20
C LYS A 71 5.77 -14.70 -12.00
N THR A 72 6.86 -15.26 -11.47
CA THR A 72 7.68 -14.62 -10.44
C THR A 72 9.07 -14.33 -10.97
N VAL A 73 9.71 -13.28 -10.46
CA VAL A 73 11.06 -12.86 -10.85
C VAL A 73 11.95 -12.82 -9.61
N GLU A 74 13.16 -13.36 -9.73
CA GLU A 74 14.17 -13.36 -8.67
C GLU A 74 15.17 -12.20 -8.85
N ASN A 75 15.86 -11.83 -7.77
CA ASN A 75 16.95 -10.85 -7.77
C ASN A 75 16.55 -9.48 -8.33
N VAL A 76 15.35 -9.01 -7.98
CA VAL A 76 14.86 -7.70 -8.40
C VAL A 76 15.51 -6.60 -7.57
N GLU A 77 16.23 -5.71 -8.23
CA GLU A 77 16.95 -4.61 -7.57
C GLU A 77 16.01 -3.50 -7.09
N SER A 78 14.99 -3.18 -7.90
CA SER A 78 14.11 -2.03 -7.67
C SER A 78 12.72 -2.24 -8.22
N VAL A 79 11.79 -1.39 -7.76
CA VAL A 79 10.41 -1.37 -8.25
C VAL A 79 9.94 0.07 -8.48
N TYR A 80 9.13 0.24 -9.53
CA TYR A 80 8.50 1.50 -9.88
C TYR A 80 6.99 1.49 -9.60
N GLN A 81 6.49 2.46 -8.86
CA GLN A 81 5.06 2.71 -8.75
C GLN A 81 4.60 3.60 -9.91
N MET A 82 3.84 3.03 -10.84
CA MET A 82 3.40 3.73 -12.05
C MET A 82 2.33 4.79 -11.78
N ARG A 83 1.39 4.48 -10.87
CA ARG A 83 0.26 5.34 -10.56
C ARG A 83 0.28 5.78 -9.10
N LEU A 84 0.35 7.09 -8.90
CA LEU A 84 0.22 7.70 -7.57
C LEU A 84 -1.20 7.55 -7.04
N ARG A 85 -1.29 7.27 -5.75
CA ARG A 85 -2.55 7.34 -4.99
C ARG A 85 -2.78 8.77 -4.53
N ASP A 86 -4.05 9.10 -4.35
CA ASP A 86 -4.47 10.39 -3.81
C ASP A 86 -4.10 10.49 -2.31
N PRO A 87 -3.25 11.45 -1.91
CA PRO A 87 -2.75 11.58 -0.54
C PRO A 87 -3.78 12.13 0.45
N ARG A 88 -4.98 12.50 -0.02
CA ARG A 88 -6.08 12.89 0.86
C ARG A 88 -6.54 11.67 1.67
N ASP A 89 -6.80 11.91 2.95
CA ASP A 89 -7.22 10.89 3.90
C ASP A 89 -8.51 10.18 3.43
N PHE A 90 -8.52 8.85 3.55
CA PHE A 90 -9.64 8.01 3.11
C PHE A 90 -10.96 8.40 3.77
N ILE A 91 -10.92 8.66 5.08
CA ILE A 91 -12.10 8.92 5.90
C ILE A 91 -12.67 10.27 5.53
N ASP A 92 -11.81 11.28 5.41
CA ASP A 92 -12.23 12.61 5.02
C ASP A 92 -12.86 12.64 3.63
N ARG A 93 -12.38 11.79 2.71
CA ARG A 93 -12.99 11.64 1.38
C ARG A 93 -14.37 10.98 1.47
N LEU A 94 -14.49 9.87 2.18
CA LEU A 94 -15.77 9.18 2.38
C LEU A 94 -16.82 10.10 3.03
N ARG A 95 -16.44 10.81 4.11
CA ARG A 95 -17.31 11.79 4.79
C ARG A 95 -17.84 12.86 3.82
N LYS A 96 -17.01 13.27 2.85
CA LYS A 96 -17.32 14.36 1.92
C LYS A 96 -18.12 13.98 0.67
N GLY A 97 -18.36 12.70 0.39
CA GLY A 97 -18.95 12.35 -0.92
C GLY A 97 -18.10 11.44 -1.79
N ASP A 98 -16.81 11.36 -1.51
CA ASP A 98 -15.81 10.94 -2.47
C ASP A 98 -15.44 9.49 -2.19
N ILE A 99 -16.04 8.56 -2.95
CA ILE A 99 -15.68 7.15 -2.85
C ILE A 99 -14.45 6.88 -3.71
N PRO A 100 -13.32 6.52 -3.10
CA PRO A 100 -12.11 6.37 -3.85
C PRO A 100 -12.13 5.17 -4.78
N GLU A 101 -11.36 5.29 -5.86
CA GLU A 101 -11.23 4.27 -6.88
C GLU A 101 -10.54 2.99 -6.35
N ASP A 102 -9.58 3.12 -5.43
CA ASP A 102 -8.84 1.99 -4.85
C ASP A 102 -9.04 1.92 -3.34
N PRO A 103 -10.02 1.15 -2.86
CA PRO A 103 -10.29 1.09 -1.44
C PRO A 103 -9.21 0.43 -0.59
N TRP A 104 -8.25 -0.23 -1.22
CA TRP A 104 -7.12 -0.89 -0.55
C TRP A 104 -5.92 0.05 -0.36
N GLY A 105 -5.90 1.14 -1.13
CA GLY A 105 -4.73 1.99 -1.27
C GLY A 105 -4.59 3.12 -0.25
N HIS A 106 -5.62 3.40 0.54
CA HIS A 106 -5.73 4.68 1.25
C HIS A 106 -5.39 4.64 2.74
N ALA A 107 -4.67 3.62 3.22
CA ALA A 107 -4.00 3.77 4.51
C ALA A 107 -2.97 4.91 4.39
N ASP A 108 -3.27 6.03 5.04
CA ASP A 108 -2.60 7.34 4.96
C ASP A 108 -1.06 7.28 4.82
N ALA A 109 -0.45 6.36 5.56
CA ALA A 109 1.00 6.15 5.55
C ALA A 109 1.56 5.72 4.18
N PHE A 110 0.86 4.87 3.42
CA PHE A 110 1.34 4.37 2.12
C PHE A 110 1.15 5.37 0.98
N THR A 111 0.21 6.30 1.12
CA THR A 111 0.04 7.35 0.11
C THR A 111 0.94 8.54 0.35
N ARG A 112 1.17 8.90 1.62
CA ARG A 112 2.08 10.00 1.99
C ARG A 112 3.55 9.61 1.93
N ALA A 113 3.86 8.33 2.14
CA ALA A 113 5.21 7.79 2.10
C ALA A 113 5.27 6.44 1.35
N PRO A 114 4.97 6.42 0.03
CA PRO A 114 4.90 5.17 -0.74
C PRO A 114 6.21 4.40 -0.78
N TRP A 115 7.35 5.08 -0.68
CA TRP A 115 8.68 4.46 -0.67
C TRP A 115 8.94 3.59 0.56
N ARG A 116 8.32 3.95 1.71
CA ARG A 116 8.68 3.43 3.03
C ARG A 116 8.68 1.89 3.12
N PRO A 117 7.65 1.16 2.65
CA PRO A 117 7.69 -0.30 2.70
C PRO A 117 8.64 -0.93 1.67
N PHE A 118 9.03 -0.23 0.62
CA PHE A 118 9.84 -0.79 -0.47
C PHE A 118 11.34 -0.60 -0.25
N VAL A 119 11.78 0.56 0.24
CA VAL A 119 13.23 0.83 0.45
C VAL A 119 13.88 -0.02 1.54
N SER A 120 13.09 -0.75 2.32
CA SER A 120 13.57 -1.76 3.27
C SER A 120 13.74 -3.16 2.65
N GLN A 121 13.18 -3.37 1.46
CA GLN A 121 13.18 -4.65 0.75
C GLN A 121 14.01 -4.60 -0.53
N TYR A 122 13.98 -3.49 -1.24
CA TYR A 122 14.65 -3.25 -2.52
C TYR A 122 15.75 -2.20 -2.36
N HIS A 123 16.73 -2.22 -3.28
CA HIS A 123 17.84 -1.26 -3.27
C HIS A 123 17.36 0.18 -3.47
N PHE A 124 16.36 0.35 -4.34
CA PHE A 124 15.67 1.63 -4.50
C PHE A 124 14.22 1.46 -4.95
N PHE A 125 13.44 2.51 -4.74
CA PHE A 125 12.04 2.63 -5.13
C PHE A 125 11.86 3.89 -5.97
N GLU A 126 11.07 3.80 -7.04
CA GLU A 126 10.77 4.94 -7.91
C GLU A 126 9.27 5.20 -7.97
N THR A 127 8.89 6.46 -8.14
CA THR A 127 7.50 6.85 -8.38
C THR A 127 7.44 8.22 -9.06
N ALA A 128 6.29 8.57 -9.63
CA ALA A 128 6.04 9.94 -10.07
C ALA A 128 6.20 10.91 -8.90
N ARG A 129 6.53 12.18 -9.19
CA ARG A 129 6.76 13.22 -8.19
C ARG A 129 5.57 13.34 -7.23
N CYS A 130 5.70 12.69 -6.08
CA CYS A 130 4.83 12.83 -4.93
C CYS A 130 5.46 13.95 -4.10
N GLN A 131 4.82 15.13 -4.06
CA GLN A 131 5.23 16.10 -3.05
C GLN A 131 4.81 15.51 -1.69
N PRO A 132 5.74 15.30 -0.75
CA PRO A 132 5.33 15.08 0.62
C PRO A 132 4.50 16.26 1.07
N ASP A 133 3.37 15.99 1.74
CA ASP A 133 2.57 17.03 2.37
C ASP A 133 3.51 17.90 3.23
N ARG A 134 3.63 19.18 2.87
CA ARG A 134 4.60 20.13 3.42
C ARG A 134 4.30 20.53 4.87
N GLY A 135 3.28 19.93 5.49
CA GLY A 135 2.96 20.12 6.90
C GLY A 135 4.05 19.66 7.86
N ASP A 136 4.08 20.28 9.04
CA ASP A 136 5.14 20.14 10.07
C ASP A 136 5.39 18.71 10.60
N ARG A 137 4.54 17.73 10.27
CA ARG A 137 4.74 16.33 10.68
C ARG A 137 5.88 15.63 9.93
N TRP A 138 6.27 16.12 8.75
CA TRP A 138 7.40 15.56 7.99
C TRP A 138 8.74 15.72 8.73
N LYS A 139 8.91 16.85 9.45
CA LYS A 139 10.16 17.21 10.15
C LYS A 139 10.55 16.25 11.29
N ARG A 140 9.61 15.42 11.78
CA ARG A 140 9.87 14.59 12.96
C ARG A 140 10.17 13.12 12.66
N ASN A 141 9.77 12.58 11.50
CA ASN A 141 9.69 11.13 11.36
C ASN A 141 10.32 10.51 10.11
N VAL A 142 10.87 11.28 9.15
CA VAL A 142 11.68 10.70 8.07
C VAL A 142 12.79 11.67 7.66
N TYR A 143 14.04 11.23 7.82
CA TYR A 143 15.20 11.42 6.96
C TYR A 143 15.03 12.21 5.65
N ALA A 144 15.75 13.33 5.56
CA ALA A 144 16.53 13.79 4.42
C ALA A 144 16.90 15.26 4.69
N GLU A 145 18.10 15.66 4.30
CA GLU A 145 18.34 17.06 3.97
C GLU A 145 17.22 17.51 3.01
N ARG A 146 16.73 18.75 3.20
CA ARG A 146 15.66 19.42 2.43
C ARG A 146 15.31 18.72 1.11
N PRO A 147 14.03 18.34 0.84
CA PRO A 147 13.67 17.59 -0.36
C PRO A 147 14.26 18.24 -1.61
N PRO A 148 14.75 17.43 -2.57
CA PRO A 148 15.49 17.94 -3.71
C PRO A 148 14.70 19.02 -4.44
N SER A 149 15.35 20.16 -4.70
CA SER A 149 14.78 21.22 -5.53
C SER A 149 14.82 20.80 -6.99
N GLY A 150 13.72 20.99 -7.71
CA GLY A 150 13.67 20.72 -9.15
C GLY A 150 12.27 20.38 -9.65
N ASP A 151 12.14 20.32 -10.97
CA ASP A 151 10.89 20.00 -11.68
C ASP A 151 10.86 18.62 -12.30
N SER A 152 11.84 17.78 -11.96
CA SER A 152 11.91 16.40 -12.39
C SER A 152 10.58 15.66 -12.11
N PRO A 153 10.06 14.91 -13.11
CA PRO A 153 8.75 14.28 -13.04
C PRO A 153 8.70 13.04 -12.14
N TYR A 154 9.85 12.46 -11.79
CA TYR A 154 9.96 11.23 -11.00
C TYR A 154 11.01 11.35 -9.92
N TRP A 155 10.79 10.67 -8.80
CA TRP A 155 11.75 10.60 -7.70
C TRP A 155 12.18 9.16 -7.44
N ARG A 156 13.46 9.00 -7.12
CA ARG A 156 14.05 7.79 -6.58
C ARG A 156 14.28 7.93 -5.09
N TYR A 157 13.98 6.86 -4.36
CA TYR A 157 14.16 6.74 -2.93
C TYR A 157 15.03 5.53 -2.65
N ARG A 158 16.06 5.70 -1.81
CA ARG A 158 16.94 4.61 -1.37
C ARG A 158 17.48 4.85 0.03
N LEU A 159 18.00 3.80 0.65
CA LEU A 159 18.77 3.95 1.88
C LEU A 159 20.23 4.27 1.55
N GLY A 160 20.77 5.32 2.17
CA GLY A 160 22.17 5.70 2.09
C GLY A 160 23.07 4.87 2.99
N GLU A 161 24.35 5.24 3.07
CA GLU A 161 25.30 4.60 3.99
C GLU A 161 25.07 5.02 5.44
N PRO A 162 25.41 4.17 6.42
CA PRO A 162 25.34 4.56 7.83
C PRO A 162 26.20 5.80 8.11
N ASP A 163 25.63 6.79 8.78
CA ASP A 163 26.30 8.06 9.11
C ASP A 163 26.49 8.26 10.63
N GLY A 164 26.31 7.18 11.40
CA GLY A 164 26.38 7.18 12.86
C GLY A 164 25.16 7.79 13.55
N ARG A 165 24.15 8.26 12.80
CA ARG A 165 22.88 8.73 13.37
C ARG A 165 21.88 7.59 13.43
N GLN A 166 21.04 7.63 14.45
CA GLN A 166 19.89 6.76 14.57
C GLN A 166 18.66 7.50 14.11
N TYR A 167 17.81 6.76 13.43
CA TYR A 167 16.64 7.33 12.83
C TYR A 167 15.47 6.36 12.96
N LEU A 168 14.25 6.89 13.09
CA LEU A 168 13.07 6.09 13.39
C LEU A 168 12.56 5.33 12.15
N ASN A 169 12.40 4.01 12.23
CA ASN A 169 11.70 3.19 11.25
C ASN A 169 10.39 2.67 11.86
N ASN A 170 9.31 3.42 11.64
CA ASN A 170 8.00 3.12 12.22
C ASN A 170 7.34 1.85 11.64
N ARG A 171 7.96 1.11 10.71
CA ARG A 171 7.46 -0.23 10.29
C ARG A 171 7.87 -1.30 11.32
N LEU A 172 8.91 -1.04 12.09
CA LEU A 172 9.54 -2.01 12.99
C LEU A 172 9.61 -1.51 14.44
N ASP A 173 9.17 -0.28 14.72
CA ASP A 173 9.54 0.45 15.95
C ASP A 173 11.06 0.43 16.22
N ASP A 174 11.86 0.23 15.16
CA ASP A 174 13.31 0.09 15.22
C ASP A 174 13.98 1.38 14.80
N LEU A 175 15.15 1.63 15.38
CA LEU A 175 16.05 2.67 14.90
C LEU A 175 16.88 2.08 13.75
N VAL A 176 16.77 2.62 12.55
CA VAL A 176 17.70 2.31 11.45
C VAL A 176 18.83 3.33 11.43
N SER A 177 20.01 2.86 11.07
CA SER A 177 21.24 3.65 11.03
C SER A 177 21.51 4.30 9.67
N ARG A 178 20.62 4.13 8.69
CA ARG A 178 20.82 4.54 7.30
C ARG A 178 19.85 5.66 6.90
N PRO A 179 20.34 6.77 6.30
CA PRO A 179 19.49 7.85 5.86
C PRO A 179 18.63 7.49 4.65
N LEU A 180 17.42 8.03 4.55
CA LEU A 180 16.70 8.06 3.26
C LEU A 180 17.36 9.11 2.37
N ILE A 181 17.68 8.70 1.15
CA ILE A 181 18.16 9.57 0.08
C ILE A 181 17.05 9.69 -0.97
N MET A 182 16.77 10.93 -1.36
CA MET A 182 15.75 11.30 -2.34
C MET A 182 16.44 11.96 -3.53
N GLU A 183 16.29 11.38 -4.71
CA GLU A 183 16.98 11.81 -5.94
C GLU A 183 15.95 12.16 -7.03
N PRO A 184 15.97 13.36 -7.61
CA PRO A 184 15.18 13.66 -8.79
C PRO A 184 15.75 12.89 -9.99
N ILE A 185 14.89 12.24 -10.77
CA ILE A 185 15.27 11.50 -11.98
C ILE A 185 14.35 11.90 -13.15
N GLU A 186 14.88 11.93 -14.37
CA GLU A 186 14.09 12.29 -15.55
C GLU A 186 13.19 11.14 -16.03
N GLN A 187 13.64 9.89 -15.81
CA GLN A 187 12.91 8.68 -16.18
C GLN A 187 13.16 7.58 -15.15
N PRO A 188 12.16 6.73 -14.83
CA PRO A 188 12.37 5.53 -14.02
C PRO A 188 13.39 4.59 -14.67
N GLN A 189 14.22 3.94 -13.86
CA GLN A 189 15.20 2.94 -14.32
C GLN A 189 14.84 1.52 -13.88
N SER A 190 13.81 1.36 -13.04
CA SER A 190 13.33 0.04 -12.64
C SER A 190 12.75 -0.70 -13.83
N ARG A 191 13.19 -1.95 -14.04
CA ARG A 191 12.62 -2.84 -15.07
C ARG A 191 11.20 -3.31 -14.73
N TYR A 192 10.90 -3.42 -13.45
CA TYR A 192 9.60 -3.91 -12.99
C TYR A 192 8.83 -2.81 -12.28
N GLY A 193 7.52 -2.83 -12.45
CA GLY A 193 6.63 -1.87 -11.84
C GLY A 193 5.39 -2.51 -11.28
N PHE A 194 4.64 -1.72 -10.53
CA PHE A 194 3.26 -2.04 -10.20
C PHE A 194 2.37 -0.82 -10.40
N THR A 195 1.13 -1.11 -10.75
CA THR A 195 0.07 -0.11 -10.89
C THR A 195 -1.18 -0.60 -10.18
N TRP A 196 -2.16 0.29 -10.06
CA TRP A 196 -3.44 -0.03 -9.47
C TRP A 196 -4.58 0.66 -10.22
N ARG A 197 -5.75 0.05 -10.14
CA ARG A 197 -7.00 0.61 -10.67
C ARG A 197 -8.18 0.17 -9.84
N GLY A 198 -9.28 0.90 -9.98
CA GLY A 198 -10.57 0.46 -9.49
C GLY A 198 -11.11 -0.68 -10.33
N VAL A 199 -11.76 -1.64 -9.68
CA VAL A 199 -12.60 -2.64 -10.34
C VAL A 199 -14.04 -2.19 -10.16
N ARG A 200 -14.71 -1.98 -11.29
CA ARG A 200 -16.09 -1.52 -11.34
C ARG A 200 -16.87 -2.29 -12.40
N ASP A 201 -17.89 -2.98 -11.95
CA ASP A 201 -19.02 -3.45 -12.74
C ASP A 201 -20.17 -2.45 -12.64
N LYS A 202 -21.10 -2.46 -13.62
CA LYS A 202 -22.33 -1.67 -13.57
C LYS A 202 -23.19 -2.03 -12.35
N TYR A 203 -23.15 -3.27 -11.87
CA TYR A 203 -23.94 -3.71 -10.71
C TYR A 203 -23.29 -3.36 -9.36
N ASP A 204 -21.98 -3.12 -9.34
CA ASP A 204 -21.23 -2.96 -8.08
C ASP A 204 -21.82 -1.84 -7.22
N ARG A 205 -22.16 -0.69 -7.83
CA ARG A 205 -22.75 0.44 -7.09
C ARG A 205 -24.17 0.13 -6.59
N HIS A 206 -25.00 -0.53 -7.38
CA HIS A 206 -26.34 -0.96 -6.96
C HIS A 206 -26.27 -1.78 -5.65
N PHE A 207 -25.33 -2.73 -5.59
CA PHE A 207 -25.14 -3.54 -4.40
C PHE A 207 -24.29 -2.88 -3.32
N GLY A 208 -23.73 -1.69 -3.55
CA GLY A 208 -22.82 -1.03 -2.60
C GLY A 208 -21.52 -1.82 -2.41
N VAL A 209 -20.93 -2.29 -3.51
CA VAL A 209 -19.65 -2.99 -3.60
C VAL A 209 -18.67 -2.13 -4.37
N TRP A 210 -17.39 -2.24 -4.00
CA TRP A 210 -16.29 -1.55 -4.64
C TRP A 210 -15.09 -2.47 -4.69
N GLY A 211 -14.40 -2.50 -5.83
CA GLY A 211 -13.20 -3.30 -6.00
C GLY A 211 -11.96 -2.46 -6.29
N GLY A 212 -10.81 -3.04 -5.96
CA GLY A 212 -9.51 -2.52 -6.37
C GLY A 212 -8.63 -3.67 -6.85
N GLU A 213 -7.74 -3.35 -7.77
CA GLU A 213 -6.82 -4.29 -8.38
C GLU A 213 -5.41 -3.70 -8.44
N ILE A 214 -4.42 -4.50 -8.06
CA ILE A 214 -2.99 -4.18 -8.24
C ILE A 214 -2.44 -5.14 -9.27
N SER A 215 -1.74 -4.60 -10.26
CA SER A 215 -1.03 -5.37 -11.28
C SER A 215 0.47 -5.15 -11.13
N VAL A 216 1.23 -6.23 -11.22
CA VAL A 216 2.70 -6.23 -11.29
C VAL A 216 3.09 -6.51 -12.73
N VAL A 217 4.00 -5.69 -13.28
CA VAL A 217 4.33 -5.70 -14.70
C VAL A 217 5.84 -5.67 -14.94
N ASP A 218 6.29 -6.30 -16.02
CA ASP A 218 7.59 -6.08 -16.64
C ASP A 218 7.45 -4.89 -17.62
N LEU A 219 8.19 -3.81 -17.36
CA LEU A 219 8.07 -2.55 -18.08
C LEU A 219 8.81 -2.54 -19.43
N ASP A 220 9.69 -3.52 -19.67
CA ASP A 220 10.38 -3.66 -20.96
C ASP A 220 9.51 -4.39 -21.98
N THR A 221 8.64 -5.27 -21.49
CA THR A 221 7.84 -6.19 -22.32
C THR A 221 6.33 -5.93 -22.26
N ASP A 222 5.88 -5.04 -21.37
CA ASP A 222 4.48 -4.81 -21.03
C ASP A 222 3.73 -6.08 -20.54
N GLU A 223 4.47 -7.10 -20.08
CA GLU A 223 3.91 -8.36 -19.58
C GLU A 223 3.32 -8.16 -18.16
N VAL A 224 2.06 -8.56 -17.96
CA VAL A 224 1.46 -8.64 -16.61
C VAL A 224 1.93 -9.92 -15.93
N LEU A 225 2.76 -9.78 -14.90
CA LEU A 225 3.35 -10.88 -14.16
C LEU A 225 2.40 -11.45 -13.11
N ALA A 226 1.61 -10.57 -12.49
CA ALA A 226 0.63 -10.97 -11.49
C ALA A 226 -0.44 -9.89 -11.29
N VAL A 227 -1.62 -10.32 -10.85
CA VAL A 227 -2.73 -9.46 -10.47
C VAL A 227 -3.23 -9.87 -9.09
N THR A 228 -3.56 -8.90 -8.26
CA THR A 228 -4.34 -9.15 -7.04
C THR A 228 -5.56 -8.26 -7.02
N ARG A 229 -6.71 -8.85 -6.73
CA ARG A 229 -8.00 -8.17 -6.74
C ARG A 229 -8.72 -8.40 -5.42
N GLY A 230 -9.34 -7.34 -4.91
CA GLY A 230 -10.18 -7.43 -3.72
C GLY A 230 -11.39 -6.51 -3.80
N PHE A 231 -12.43 -6.84 -3.05
CA PHE A 231 -13.65 -6.06 -2.92
C PHE A 231 -13.95 -5.71 -1.46
N PHE A 232 -14.57 -4.55 -1.24
CA PHE A 232 -15.28 -4.28 0.00
C PHE A 232 -16.72 -3.88 -0.31
N ASP A 233 -17.63 -4.20 0.60
CA ASP A 233 -19.01 -3.73 0.52
C ASP A 233 -19.29 -2.62 1.52
N SER A 234 -20.49 -2.04 1.43
CA SER A 234 -20.86 -0.93 2.30
C SER A 234 -20.96 -1.32 3.76
N ARG A 235 -21.03 -2.61 4.08
CA ARG A 235 -20.98 -3.16 5.44
C ARG A 235 -19.54 -3.29 5.94
N TYR A 236 -18.57 -2.79 5.18
CA TYR A 236 -17.15 -2.89 5.43
C TYR A 236 -16.65 -4.34 5.47
N ALA A 237 -17.39 -5.28 4.87
CA ALA A 237 -16.87 -6.61 4.65
C ALA A 237 -15.78 -6.51 3.58
N ILE A 238 -14.64 -7.16 3.83
CA ILE A 238 -13.45 -7.14 2.98
C ILE A 238 -13.21 -8.55 2.43
N CYS A 239 -12.89 -8.65 1.14
CA CYS A 239 -12.40 -9.89 0.56
C CYS A 239 -11.26 -9.66 -0.45
N PRO A 240 -10.29 -10.58 -0.53
CA PRO A 240 -10.17 -11.81 0.28
C PRO A 240 -9.89 -11.49 1.77
N LYS A 241 -10.43 -12.31 2.69
CA LYS A 241 -10.16 -12.19 4.14
C LYS A 241 -8.71 -12.63 4.41
N ARG A 242 -7.75 -11.74 4.20
CA ARG A 242 -6.34 -11.99 4.45
C ARG A 242 -5.84 -11.08 5.55
N GLY A 243 -5.63 -11.64 6.74
CA GLY A 243 -4.93 -10.98 7.85
C GLY A 243 -5.19 -9.47 7.99
N SER A 244 -4.19 -8.73 8.48
CA SER A 244 -4.24 -7.27 8.53
C SER A 244 -3.93 -6.67 7.15
N CYS A 245 -4.96 -6.22 6.44
CA CYS A 245 -4.89 -5.33 5.27
C CYS A 245 -4.25 -5.90 3.98
N PHE A 246 -4.77 -5.44 2.84
CA PHE A 246 -4.26 -5.72 1.51
C PHE A 246 -3.02 -4.86 1.25
N ILE A 247 -1.85 -5.34 1.67
CA ILE A 247 -0.60 -4.58 1.63
C ILE A 247 0.08 -4.80 0.27
N ALA A 248 -0.03 -3.81 -0.63
CA ALA A 248 0.63 -3.80 -1.93
C ALA A 248 2.10 -4.27 -1.88
N PRO A 249 2.94 -3.80 -0.92
CA PRO A 249 4.32 -4.27 -0.77
C PRO A 249 4.49 -5.79 -0.68
N ASP A 250 3.63 -6.48 0.08
CA ASP A 250 3.82 -7.91 0.34
C ASP A 250 3.46 -8.73 -0.91
N PHE A 251 2.40 -8.32 -1.62
CA PHE A 251 2.07 -8.92 -2.91
C PHE A 251 3.16 -8.66 -3.96
N VAL A 252 3.65 -7.42 -4.05
CA VAL A 252 4.71 -7.05 -4.99
C VAL A 252 5.97 -7.86 -4.70
N ALA A 253 6.41 -7.98 -3.44
CA ALA A 253 7.58 -8.77 -3.05
C ALA A 253 7.41 -10.29 -3.21
N LYS A 254 6.18 -10.79 -3.14
CA LYS A 254 5.87 -12.18 -3.47
C LYS A 254 6.12 -12.49 -4.96
N VAL A 255 5.91 -11.50 -5.84
CA VAL A 255 6.05 -11.63 -7.30
C VAL A 255 7.46 -11.24 -7.76
N LEU A 256 7.96 -10.11 -7.29
CA LEU A 256 9.27 -9.52 -7.58
C LEU A 256 10.17 -9.73 -6.37
N LYS A 257 10.80 -10.89 -6.29
CA LYS A 257 11.60 -11.23 -5.11
C LYS A 257 12.85 -10.35 -5.06
N PRO A 258 13.05 -9.60 -3.97
CA PRO A 258 14.14 -8.64 -3.93
C PRO A 258 15.50 -9.30 -4.02
N LYS A 259 16.45 -8.61 -4.68
CA LYS A 259 17.86 -8.93 -4.58
C LYS A 259 18.30 -8.77 -3.12
N PRO A 260 18.95 -9.78 -2.51
CA PRO A 260 19.52 -9.62 -1.18
C PRO A 260 20.47 -8.43 -1.15
N PHE A 261 20.40 -7.63 -0.08
CA PHE A 261 21.46 -6.66 0.18
C PHE A 261 22.77 -7.41 0.38
N ASP A 262 23.86 -6.88 -0.18
CA ASP A 262 25.17 -7.41 0.09
C ASP A 262 25.38 -7.43 1.61
N PRO A 263 25.88 -8.54 2.19
CA PRO A 263 26.15 -8.59 3.61
C PRO A 263 27.11 -7.44 3.94
N VAL A 264 26.70 -6.57 4.86
CA VAL A 264 27.61 -5.58 5.42
C VAL A 264 28.78 -6.37 6.01
N PRO A 265 30.02 -6.16 5.55
CA PRO A 265 31.18 -6.83 6.14
C PRO A 265 31.13 -6.62 7.65
N LEU A 266 31.16 -7.71 8.40
CA LEU A 266 31.29 -7.68 9.85
C LEU A 266 32.73 -7.29 10.21
N ASP A 267 33.17 -6.10 9.83
CA ASP A 267 34.49 -5.61 10.18
C ASP A 267 34.45 -4.96 11.57
N GLU A 268 34.96 -5.75 12.52
CA GLU A 268 35.93 -5.31 13.52
C GLU A 268 35.56 -4.12 14.43
N HIS A 269 34.43 -4.19 15.14
CA HIS A 269 34.36 -3.58 16.48
C HIS A 269 35.09 -4.41 17.54
N LYS A 270 36.32 -4.85 17.20
CA LYS A 270 37.32 -5.35 18.16
C LYS A 270 38.51 -4.39 18.10
N GLY A 271 38.47 -3.31 18.88
CA GLY A 271 39.66 -2.49 19.05
C GLY A 271 39.42 -1.05 19.48
N ALA A 272 38.79 -0.85 20.63
CA ALA A 272 39.08 0.33 21.45
C ALA A 272 39.04 -0.12 22.91
N ASN A 273 40.24 -0.37 23.44
CA ASN A 273 40.51 -0.42 24.87
C ASN A 273 40.29 0.95 25.51
#